data_AF-A0AAW3FDS1-F1
#
_entry.id   AF-A0AAW3FDS1-F1
#
_cell.length_a   1.000
_cell.length_b   1.000
_cell.length_c   1.000
_cell.angle_alpha   90.00
_cell.angle_beta   90.00
_cell.angle_gamma   90.00
#
_symmetry.space_group_name_H-M   'P 1'
#
loop_
_entity.id
_entity.type
_entity.pdbx_description
1 polymer ?
#
loop_
_entity_poly.entity_id
_entity_poly.type
_entity_poly.pdbx_seq_one_letter_code
_entity_poly.pdbx_strand_id
1 'polypeptide(L)'
;MRWQSDLSGDLHKLSVPTSGGTYKLRCTNYTKLRFASITHDNSTVGIGKDAEIIAYHITTKWSDVALENNILTIEVSPNTTGRVRRLVVRVSAGDAFDQIVVTQSK
;
A
#
# COMPACT_ATOMS: atom_id res chain seq x y z
N MET A 1 12.29 -4.14 -3.25
CA MET A 1 12.25 -3.10 -4.31
C MET A 1 12.87 -1.82 -3.75
N ARG A 2 13.26 -0.86 -4.61
CA ARG A 2 13.85 0.42 -4.19
C ARG A 2 12.82 1.54 -4.34
N TRP A 3 12.42 2.16 -3.23
CA TRP A 3 11.35 3.15 -3.20
C TRP A 3 11.89 4.57 -3.03
N GLN A 4 11.20 5.54 -3.62
CA GLN A 4 11.43 6.96 -3.46
C GLN A 4 10.11 7.66 -3.13
N SER A 5 10.14 8.62 -2.21
CA SER A 5 9.01 9.44 -1.80
C SER A 5 9.51 10.75 -1.18
N ASP A 6 8.63 11.73 -1.02
CA ASP A 6 8.91 12.94 -0.22
C ASP A 6 8.85 12.66 1.29
N LEU A 7 8.38 11.47 1.67
CA LEU A 7 8.38 10.99 3.06
C LEU A 7 9.81 10.70 3.53
N SER A 8 10.09 11.03 4.79
CA SER A 8 11.33 10.68 5.46
C SER A 8 11.21 9.36 6.22
N GLY A 9 12.34 8.68 6.43
CA GLY A 9 12.41 7.43 7.20
C GLY A 9 12.31 6.15 6.36
N ASP A 10 11.92 5.05 7.02
CA ASP A 10 11.78 3.74 6.40
C ASP A 10 10.50 3.67 5.55
N LEU A 11 10.66 3.72 4.22
CA LEU A 11 9.55 3.70 3.27
C LEU A 11 8.79 2.35 3.25
N HIS A 12 9.34 1.29 3.83
CA HIS A 12 8.63 0.02 4.01
C HIS A 12 7.70 0.03 5.24
N LYS A 13 7.83 1.03 6.13
CA LYS A 13 7.07 1.16 7.38
C LYS A 13 6.58 2.60 7.56
N LEU A 14 5.49 2.94 6.89
CA LEU A 14 4.88 4.25 6.99
C LEU A 14 4.12 4.38 8.30
N SER A 15 4.49 5.39 9.10
CA SER A 15 3.70 5.83 10.26
C SER A 15 2.91 7.06 9.86
N VAL A 16 1.58 6.95 9.90
CA VAL A 16 0.68 8.00 9.40
C VAL A 16 -0.18 8.57 10.53
N PRO A 17 -0.46 9.89 10.52
CA PRO A 17 -1.25 10.55 11.56
C PRO A 17 -2.70 10.05 11.59
N THR A 18 -3.37 10.31 12.71
CA THR A 18 -4.80 10.04 12.90
C THR A 18 -5.67 10.73 11.87
N SER A 19 -5.27 11.89 11.35
CA SER A 19 -5.97 12.60 10.28
C SER A 19 -5.98 11.84 8.95
N GLY A 20 -5.09 10.86 8.77
CA GLY A 20 -4.89 10.22 7.49
C GLY A 20 -4.13 11.11 6.51
N GLY A 21 -4.26 10.84 5.22
CA GLY A 21 -3.58 11.56 4.14
C GLY A 21 -3.32 10.69 2.91
N THR A 22 -2.64 11.27 1.93
CA THR A 22 -2.25 10.59 0.67
C THR A 22 -0.74 10.44 0.61
N TYR A 23 -0.26 9.23 0.38
CA TYR A 23 1.15 8.85 0.39
C TYR A 23 1.52 8.26 -0.96
N LYS A 24 2.54 8.82 -1.62
CA LYS A 24 2.99 8.35 -2.95
C LYS A 24 4.41 7.81 -2.86
N LEU A 25 4.62 6.59 -3.36
CA LEU A 25 5.90 5.91 -3.40
C LEU A 25 6.18 5.46 -4.83
N ARG A 26 7.35 5.82 -5.36
CA ARG A 26 7.81 5.40 -6.69
C ARG A 26 8.86 4.32 -6.56
N CYS A 27 8.63 3.17 -7.16
CA CYS A 27 9.65 2.14 -7.32
C CYS A 27 10.63 2.56 -8.42
N THR A 28 11.92 2.62 -8.10
CA THR A 28 12.96 3.15 -8.99
C THR A 28 13.65 2.08 -9.81
N ASN A 29 13.55 0.81 -9.39
CA ASN A 29 14.26 -0.31 -10.03
C ASN A 29 13.32 -1.28 -10.78
N TYR A 30 12.02 -1.02 -10.81
CA TYR A 30 11.03 -1.73 -11.63
C TYR A 30 10.06 -0.71 -12.22
N THR A 31 9.70 -0.86 -13.50
CA THR A 31 8.82 0.08 -14.22
C THR A 31 7.34 -0.33 -14.20
N LYS A 32 7.05 -1.60 -13.91
CA LYS A 32 5.69 -2.14 -13.81
C LYS A 32 5.58 -3.07 -12.62
N LEU A 33 4.57 -2.82 -11.80
CA LEU A 33 4.25 -3.59 -10.61
C LEU A 33 2.82 -4.11 -10.70
N ARG A 34 2.52 -5.12 -9.89
CA ARG A 34 1.17 -5.67 -9.66
C ARG A 34 0.95 -5.83 -8.17
N PHE A 35 -0.29 -5.75 -7.69
CA PHE A 35 -0.58 -6.17 -6.32
C PHE A 35 -0.49 -7.70 -6.21
N ALA A 36 0.09 -8.18 -5.11
CA ALA A 36 0.13 -9.58 -4.75
C ALA A 36 -0.96 -9.91 -3.71
N SER A 37 -1.14 -9.04 -2.72
CA SER A 37 -2.22 -9.13 -1.73
C SER A 37 -2.34 -7.83 -0.96
N ILE A 38 -3.49 -7.64 -0.32
CA ILE A 38 -3.68 -6.59 0.68
C ILE A 38 -4.15 -7.23 1.98
N THR A 39 -3.61 -6.80 3.11
CA THR A 39 -4.08 -7.20 4.44
C THR A 39 -4.52 -5.97 5.22
N HIS A 40 -5.75 -5.99 5.72
CA HIS A 40 -6.35 -4.93 6.51
C HIS A 40 -7.08 -5.55 7.70
N ASP A 41 -6.84 -5.04 8.91
CA ASP A 41 -7.50 -5.50 10.15
C ASP A 41 -7.56 -7.04 10.28
N ASN A 42 -6.41 -7.69 10.04
CA ASN A 42 -6.21 -9.16 10.04
C ASN A 42 -6.94 -9.95 8.95
N SER A 43 -7.59 -9.29 8.00
CA SER A 43 -8.22 -9.90 6.83
C SER A 43 -7.32 -9.71 5.61
N THR A 44 -7.07 -10.78 4.85
CA THR A 44 -6.21 -10.74 3.65
C THR A 44 -7.02 -11.04 2.41
N VAL A 45 -6.90 -10.18 1.39
CA VAL A 45 -7.44 -10.43 0.05
C VAL A 45 -6.25 -10.72 -0.87
N GLY A 46 -6.18 -11.95 -1.37
CA GLY A 46 -5.20 -12.37 -2.38
C GLY A 46 -5.67 -12.00 -3.78
N ILE A 47 -4.75 -11.61 -4.66
CA ILE A 47 -5.07 -11.27 -6.05
C ILE A 47 -4.56 -12.39 -6.94
N GLY A 48 -5.48 -13.02 -7.68
CA GLY A 48 -5.20 -14.20 -8.51
C GLY A 48 -4.22 -13.92 -9.65
N LYS A 49 -3.51 -14.95 -10.12
CA LYS A 49 -2.52 -14.84 -11.21
C LYS A 49 -3.12 -14.38 -12.54
N ASP A 50 -4.40 -14.69 -12.78
CA ASP A 50 -5.16 -14.29 -13.98
C ASP A 50 -5.94 -12.98 -13.80
N ALA A 51 -5.75 -12.26 -12.69
CA ALA A 51 -6.12 -10.85 -12.55
C ALA A 51 -5.15 -9.97 -13.36
N GLU A 52 -4.85 -10.41 -14.58
CA GLU A 52 -3.86 -9.84 -15.48
C GLU A 52 -4.25 -8.44 -15.96
N ILE A 53 -5.47 -8.02 -15.63
CA ILE A 53 -5.96 -6.67 -15.74
C ILE A 53 -6.64 -6.27 -14.39
N ILE A 54 -6.41 -5.03 -13.94
CA ILE A 54 -7.32 -4.21 -13.10
C ILE A 54 -7.43 -4.46 -11.58
N ALA A 55 -6.35 -4.70 -10.85
CA ALA A 55 -6.27 -4.07 -9.53
C ALA A 55 -5.28 -2.91 -9.64
N TYR A 56 -5.70 -1.84 -10.30
CA TYR A 56 -5.02 -0.53 -10.17
C TYR A 56 -5.41 0.16 -8.88
N HIS A 57 -6.43 -0.34 -8.19
CA HIS A 57 -7.11 0.33 -7.11
C HIS A 57 -7.73 -0.74 -6.21
N ILE A 58 -7.43 -0.68 -4.92
CA ILE A 58 -8.00 -1.58 -3.91
C ILE A 58 -8.50 -0.73 -2.76
N THR A 59 -9.81 -0.73 -2.59
CA THR A 59 -10.49 0.01 -1.53
C THR A 59 -10.75 -0.91 -0.33
N THR A 60 -10.42 -0.43 0.87
CA THR A 60 -10.79 -1.05 2.14
C THR A 60 -11.82 -0.17 2.87
N LYS A 61 -12.13 -0.48 4.14
CA LYS A 61 -13.05 0.35 4.93
C LYS A 61 -12.52 1.77 5.20
N TRP A 62 -11.21 1.98 5.18
CA TRP A 62 -10.60 3.26 5.55
C TRP A 62 -9.40 3.64 4.71
N SER A 63 -9.08 2.89 3.67
CA SER A 63 -7.98 3.20 2.78
C SER A 63 -8.35 2.96 1.35
N ASP A 64 -7.68 3.68 0.47
CA ASP A 64 -7.63 3.38 -0.94
C ASP A 64 -6.18 3.18 -1.37
N VAL A 65 -5.91 2.16 -2.18
CA VAL A 65 -4.56 1.83 -2.63
C VAL A 65 -4.55 1.69 -4.13
N ALA A 66 -3.87 2.62 -4.80
CA ALA A 66 -3.71 2.59 -6.23
C ALA A 66 -2.28 2.27 -6.67
N LEU A 67 -2.12 1.52 -7.76
CA LEU A 67 -0.83 1.14 -8.31
C LEU A 67 -0.78 1.41 -9.82
N GLU A 68 -0.20 2.53 -10.21
CA GLU A 68 -0.06 2.92 -11.61
C GLU A 68 1.39 2.73 -12.06
N ASN A 69 1.64 1.74 -12.92
CA ASN A 69 2.98 1.34 -13.34
C ASN A 69 3.87 0.98 -12.13
N ASN A 70 4.75 1.89 -11.73
CA ASN A 70 5.66 1.76 -10.60
C ASN A 70 5.38 2.76 -9.47
N ILE A 71 4.22 3.41 -9.49
CA ILE A 71 3.80 4.39 -8.49
C ILE A 71 2.69 3.78 -7.64
N LEU A 72 2.96 3.63 -6.35
CA LEU A 72 2.01 3.23 -5.33
C LEU A 72 1.44 4.48 -4.66
N THR A 73 0.14 4.70 -4.77
CA THR A 73 -0.59 5.76 -4.05
C THR A 73 -1.43 5.10 -2.97
N ILE A 74 -1.30 5.57 -1.73
CA ILE A 74 -2.06 5.08 -0.58
C ILE A 74 -2.81 6.26 0.02
N GLU A 75 -4.14 6.23 -0.06
CA GLU A 75 -5.01 7.17 0.63
C GLU A 75 -5.51 6.53 1.91
N VAL A 76 -5.44 7.28 3.01
CA VAL A 76 -5.81 6.82 4.34
C VAL A 76 -6.81 7.82 4.90
N SER A 77 -8.01 7.34 5.23
CA SER A 77 -9.04 8.13 5.92
C SER A 77 -8.64 8.44 7.37
N PRO A 78 -9.26 9.45 8.01
CA PRO A 78 -9.10 9.66 9.44
C PRO A 78 -9.44 8.43 10.27
N ASN A 79 -8.74 8.24 11.39
CA ASN A 79 -9.00 7.18 12.35
C ASN A 79 -9.82 7.72 13.52
N THR A 80 -11.07 7.28 13.62
CA THR A 80 -12.01 7.63 14.71
C THR A 80 -12.27 6.46 15.65
N THR A 81 -11.58 5.34 15.47
CA THR A 81 -11.87 4.09 16.18
C THR A 81 -11.26 4.00 17.58
N GLY A 82 -10.33 4.91 17.91
CA GLY A 82 -9.58 4.88 19.16
C GLY A 82 -8.57 3.71 19.27
N ARG A 83 -8.29 3.00 18.17
CA ARG A 83 -7.35 1.88 18.09
C ARG A 83 -6.35 2.11 16.96
N VAL A 84 -5.10 1.67 17.16
CA VAL A 84 -4.12 1.62 16.06
C VAL A 84 -4.61 0.60 15.02
N ARG A 85 -4.52 0.97 13.75
CA ARG A 85 -4.90 0.09 12.62
C ARG A 85 -3.77 -0.02 11.61
N ARG A 86 -3.75 -1.14 10.90
CA ARG A 86 -2.63 -1.51 10.03
C ARG A 86 -3.13 -1.99 8.67
N LEU A 87 -2.45 -1.49 7.64
CA LEU A 87 -2.60 -1.92 6.26
C LEU A 87 -1.26 -2.50 5.79
N VAL A 88 -1.29 -3.66 5.14
CA VAL A 88 -0.12 -4.25 4.49
C VAL A 88 -0.43 -4.38 3.01
N VAL A 89 0.35 -3.69 2.19
CA VAL A 89 0.25 -3.75 0.73
C VAL A 89 1.41 -4.59 0.22
N ARG A 90 1.12 -5.72 -0.40
CA ARG A 90 2.15 -6.54 -1.07
C ARG A 90 2.10 -6.31 -2.56
N VAL A 91 3.27 -6.10 -3.16
CA VAL A 91 3.43 -5.89 -4.60
C VAL A 91 4.44 -6.88 -5.19
N SER A 92 4.34 -7.12 -6.49
CA SER A 92 5.26 -7.96 -7.24
C SER A 92 5.64 -7.34 -8.58
N ALA A 93 6.83 -7.69 -9.07
CA ALA A 93 7.32 -7.38 -10.41
C ALA A 93 7.51 -8.66 -11.27
N GLY A 94 6.86 -9.76 -10.89
CA GLY A 94 7.01 -11.07 -11.52
C GLY A 94 8.18 -11.88 -10.93
N ASP A 95 9.39 -11.33 -10.96
CA ASP A 95 10.62 -11.93 -10.41
C ASP A 95 10.86 -11.60 -8.92
N ALA A 96 10.29 -10.48 -8.44
CA ALA A 96 10.47 -9.98 -7.09
C ALA A 96 9.14 -9.66 -6.40
N PHE A 97 9.16 -9.76 -5.07
CA PHE A 97 8.07 -9.37 -4.18
C PHE A 97 8.56 -8.34 -3.18
N ASP A 98 7.67 -7.44 -2.76
CA ASP A 98 7.93 -6.49 -1.67
C ASP A 98 6.64 -6.19 -0.90
N GLN A 99 6.77 -5.56 0.27
CA GLN A 99 5.63 -5.14 1.07
C GLN A 99 5.83 -3.75 1.70
N ILE A 100 4.76 -2.96 1.71
CA ILE A 100 4.68 -1.68 2.42
C ILE A 100 3.69 -1.84 3.56
N VAL A 101 4.11 -1.50 4.78
CA VAL A 101 3.26 -1.53 5.97
C VAL A 101 2.92 -0.11 6.35
N VAL A 102 1.62 0.19 6.45
CA VAL A 102 1.10 1.47 6.94
C VAL A 102 0.49 1.25 8.31
N THR A 103 0.98 1.98 9.29
CA THR A 103 0.45 1.99 10.66
C THR A 103 -0.14 3.36 10.93
N GLN A 104 -1.44 3.41 11.21
CA GLN A 104 -2.12 4.66 11.58
C GLN A 104 -2.36 4.70 13.08
N SER A 105 -1.96 5.80 13.71
CA SER A 105 -2.17 6.04 15.14
C SER A 105 -3.66 6.07 15.52
N LYS A 106 -3.93 5.86 16.82
CA LYS A 106 -5.27 5.98 17.42
C LYS A 106 -5.68 7.44 17.59
#